data_AF-A0A538S9L8-F1
#
_entry.id   AF-A0A538S9L8-F1
#
_cell.length_a   1.000
_cell.length_b   1.000
_cell.length_c   1.000
_cell.angle_alpha   90.00
_cell.angle_beta   90.00
_cell.angle_gamma   90.00
#
_symmetry.space_group_name_H-M   'P 1'
#
loop_
_entity.id
_entity.type
_entity.pdbx_description
1 polymer ?
#
loop_
_entity_poly.entity_id
_entity_poly.type
_entity_poly.pdbx_seq_one_letter_code
_entity_poly.pdbx_strand_id
1 'polypeptide(L)'
;MTCRDFEQWLDEGMPEGKAAAARAHAAACVACASMLAAAREIEVLLAGTPASAPPLFTDHVMARVATAGTLRARERDPAPAPSILPWWVRAAYDPAAVLAAATAALVAWRIEELIRLPEALAAGIVPWTGGLARLSALMSPARQISSGAPGADPMVKLALLVAAVTLLAVGSVPLYRWCERIAEGPIHREIVVR
;
A
#
# COMPACT_ATOMS: atom_id res chain seq x y z
N MET A 1 4.74 -24.99 -3.51
CA MET A 1 5.08 -23.56 -3.28
C MET A 1 4.94 -22.81 -4.59
N THR A 2 4.73 -21.49 -4.53
CA THR A 2 4.70 -20.63 -5.72
C THR A 2 6.10 -20.09 -6.04
N CYS A 3 6.33 -19.55 -7.25
CA CYS A 3 7.60 -18.93 -7.62
C CYS A 3 7.97 -17.77 -6.68
N ARG A 4 6.98 -16.98 -6.25
CA ARG A 4 7.17 -15.88 -5.30
C ARG A 4 7.62 -16.38 -3.93
N ASP A 5 7.05 -17.48 -3.44
CA ASP A 5 7.46 -18.07 -2.16
C ASP A 5 8.89 -18.64 -2.25
N PHE A 6 9.29 -19.11 -3.44
CA PHE A 6 10.63 -19.60 -3.72
C PHE A 6 11.66 -18.45 -3.76
N GLU A 7 11.35 -17.34 -4.42
CA GLU A 7 12.19 -16.13 -4.42
C GLU A 7 12.37 -15.61 -2.99
N GLN A 8 11.27 -15.50 -2.23
CA GLN A 8 11.34 -15.12 -0.82
C GLN A 8 12.21 -16.09 0.00
N TRP A 9 12.16 -17.39 -0.28
CA TRP A 9 13.02 -18.38 0.38
C TRP A 9 14.51 -18.22 0.04
N LEU A 10 14.84 -17.80 -1.19
CA LEU A 10 16.21 -17.43 -1.57
C LEU A 10 16.68 -16.17 -0.82
N ASP A 11 15.84 -15.14 -0.77
CA ASP A 11 16.14 -13.88 -0.07
C ASP A 11 16.32 -14.07 1.44
N GLU A 12 15.60 -15.04 2.03
CA GLU A 12 15.73 -15.44 3.43
C GLU A 12 17.02 -16.24 3.74
N GLY A 13 17.87 -16.50 2.74
CA GLY A 13 19.13 -17.24 2.91
C GLY A 13 18.94 -18.76 2.94
N MET A 14 17.96 -19.28 2.19
CA MET A 14 17.72 -20.72 2.00
C MET A 14 17.55 -21.54 3.30
N PRO A 15 16.66 -21.15 4.24
CA PRO A 15 16.49 -21.87 5.50
C PRO A 15 16.07 -23.34 5.28
N GLU A 16 16.66 -24.26 6.07
CA GLU A 16 16.50 -25.71 5.91
C GLU A 16 15.04 -26.18 6.02
N GLY A 17 14.21 -25.53 6.86
CA GLY A 17 12.82 -25.93 7.09
C GLY A 17 11.94 -25.96 5.84
N LYS A 18 12.29 -25.22 4.78
CA LYS A 18 11.57 -25.20 3.49
C LYS A 18 12.38 -25.79 2.34
N ALA A 19 13.61 -26.25 2.58
CA ALA A 19 14.56 -26.59 1.52
C ALA A 19 14.09 -27.76 0.64
N ALA A 20 13.44 -28.78 1.22
CA ALA A 20 12.90 -29.90 0.45
C ALA A 20 11.84 -29.47 -0.56
N ALA A 21 10.88 -28.65 -0.13
CA ALA A 21 9.84 -28.12 -0.99
C ALA A 21 10.41 -27.17 -2.06
N ALA A 22 11.46 -26.41 -1.72
CA ALA A 22 12.11 -25.47 -2.64
C ALA A 22 12.88 -26.19 -3.75
N ARG A 23 13.63 -27.23 -3.39
CA ARG A 23 14.33 -28.10 -4.37
C ARG A 23 13.33 -28.81 -5.28
N ALA A 24 12.21 -29.30 -4.74
CA ALA A 24 11.15 -29.92 -5.54
C ALA A 24 10.54 -28.93 -6.55
N HIS A 25 10.31 -27.67 -6.15
CA HIS A 25 9.80 -26.64 -7.06
C HIS A 25 10.83 -26.26 -8.14
N ALA A 26 12.09 -26.06 -7.76
CA ALA A 26 13.16 -25.76 -8.71
C ALA A 26 13.35 -26.89 -9.74
N ALA A 27 13.16 -28.16 -9.35
CA ALA A 27 13.20 -29.28 -10.28
C ALA A 27 12.08 -29.25 -11.34
N ALA A 28 10.95 -28.61 -11.02
CA ALA A 28 9.80 -28.50 -11.93
C ALA A 28 9.77 -27.17 -12.72
N CYS A 29 10.56 -26.17 -12.35
CA CYS A 29 10.53 -24.82 -12.93
C CYS A 29 11.94 -24.36 -13.36
N VAL A 30 12.16 -24.22 -14.67
CA VAL A 30 13.45 -23.85 -15.26
C VAL A 30 14.00 -22.51 -14.73
N ALA A 31 13.14 -21.50 -14.59
CA ALA A 31 13.55 -20.20 -14.07
C ALA A 31 14.02 -20.27 -12.60
N CYS A 32 13.29 -21.00 -11.76
CA CYS A 32 13.68 -21.20 -10.36
C CYS A 32 14.94 -22.08 -10.24
N ALA A 33 15.13 -23.05 -11.15
CA ALA A 33 16.36 -23.84 -11.21
C ALA A 33 17.59 -22.96 -11.50
N SER A 34 17.50 -22.04 -12.47
CA SER A 34 18.61 -21.13 -12.78
C SER A 34 18.93 -20.19 -11.63
N MET A 35 17.89 -19.68 -10.93
CA MET A 35 18.09 -18.84 -9.75
C MET A 35 18.76 -19.61 -8.61
N LEU A 36 18.36 -20.87 -8.38
CA LEU A 36 18.99 -21.72 -7.38
C LEU A 36 20.47 -22.02 -7.69
N ALA A 37 20.78 -22.27 -8.96
CA ALA A 37 22.14 -22.53 -9.40
C ALA A 37 23.04 -21.30 -9.17
N ALA A 38 22.56 -20.11 -9.57
CA ALA A 38 23.28 -18.86 -9.35
C ALA A 38 23.48 -18.56 -7.85
N ALA A 39 22.45 -18.75 -7.02
CA ALA A 39 22.57 -18.57 -5.57
C ALA A 39 23.62 -19.50 -4.95
N ARG A 40 23.63 -20.78 -5.36
CA ARG A 40 24.65 -21.74 -4.89
C ARG A 40 26.05 -21.42 -5.36
N GLU A 41 26.21 -20.93 -6.58
CA GLU A 41 27.50 -20.49 -7.09
C GLU A 41 28.07 -19.36 -6.23
N ILE A 42 27.23 -18.40 -5.85
CA ILE A 42 27.61 -17.32 -4.91
C ILE A 42 28.02 -17.90 -3.55
N GLU A 43 27.25 -18.82 -2.97
CA GLU A 43 27.60 -19.46 -1.69
C GLU A 43 28.95 -20.20 -1.77
N VAL A 44 29.23 -20.90 -2.88
CA VAL A 44 30.51 -21.56 -3.09
C VAL A 44 31.66 -20.55 -3.17
N LEU A 45 31.46 -19.44 -3.88
CA LEU A 45 32.45 -18.37 -3.97
C LEU A 45 32.71 -17.72 -2.60
N LEU A 46 31.68 -17.56 -1.77
CA LEU A 46 31.77 -16.99 -0.44
C LEU A 46 32.39 -17.96 0.59
N ALA A 47 32.15 -19.27 0.46
CA ALA A 47 32.73 -20.30 1.32
C ALA A 47 34.22 -20.56 1.04
N GLY A 48 34.74 -20.07 -0.10
CA GLY A 48 36.15 -20.13 -0.43
C GLY A 48 37.03 -19.36 0.56
N THR A 49 38.34 -19.61 0.54
CA THR A 49 39.29 -18.85 1.36
C THR A 49 39.21 -17.38 0.98
N PRO A 50 38.95 -16.46 1.93
CA PRO A 50 38.87 -15.04 1.61
C PRO A 50 40.23 -14.58 1.10
N ALA A 51 40.29 -14.21 -0.17
CA ALA A 51 41.43 -13.51 -0.71
C ALA A 51 41.55 -12.16 0.00
N SER A 52 42.77 -11.71 0.28
CA SER A 52 42.99 -10.38 0.83
C SER A 52 42.36 -9.36 -0.13
N ALA A 53 41.36 -8.62 0.34
CA ALA A 53 40.71 -7.62 -0.47
C ALA A 53 41.72 -6.54 -0.86
N PRO A 54 41.68 -6.02 -2.10
CA PRO A 54 42.50 -4.88 -2.48
C PRO A 54 42.28 -3.70 -1.52
N PRO A 55 43.31 -2.87 -1.27
CA PRO A 55 43.13 -1.65 -0.49
C PRO A 55 42.00 -0.81 -1.10
N LEU A 56 41.18 -0.18 -0.26
CA LEU A 56 40.02 0.66 -0.63
C LEU A 56 38.82 -0.08 -1.28
N PHE A 57 38.84 -1.42 -1.38
CA PHE A 57 37.72 -2.18 -1.95
C PHE A 57 36.39 -1.87 -1.23
N THR A 58 36.40 -1.89 0.10
CA THR A 58 35.21 -1.60 0.92
C THR A 58 34.69 -0.18 0.68
N ASP A 59 35.58 0.81 0.60
CA ASP A 59 35.20 2.20 0.38
C ASP A 59 34.54 2.39 -1.00
N HIS A 60 35.08 1.73 -2.03
CA HIS A 60 34.49 1.73 -3.36
C HIS A 60 33.12 1.03 -3.42
N VAL A 61 32.98 -0.12 -2.75
CA VAL A 61 31.69 -0.83 -2.66
C VAL A 61 30.67 0.03 -1.93
N MET A 62 31.03 0.63 -0.79
CA MET A 62 30.13 1.48 -0.03
C MET A 62 29.75 2.77 -0.78
N ALA A 63 30.69 3.39 -1.50
CA ALA A 63 30.39 4.51 -2.38
C ALA A 63 29.42 4.11 -3.51
N ARG A 64 29.60 2.91 -4.08
CA ARG A 64 28.71 2.36 -5.10
C ARG A 64 27.33 2.00 -4.54
N VAL A 65 27.24 1.48 -3.32
CA VAL A 65 25.96 1.20 -2.64
C VAL A 65 25.24 2.50 -2.30
N ALA A 66 25.96 3.51 -1.81
CA ALA A 66 25.39 4.83 -1.55
C ALA A 66 24.80 5.47 -2.81
N THR A 67 25.49 5.36 -3.95
CA THR A 67 24.99 5.83 -5.25
C THR A 67 23.88 4.95 -5.84
N ALA A 68 23.92 3.63 -5.63
CA ALA A 68 22.84 2.74 -6.05
C ALA A 68 21.56 2.94 -5.23
N GLY A 69 21.69 3.28 -3.94
CA GLY A 69 20.58 3.64 -3.07
C GLY A 69 19.88 4.92 -3.53
N THR A 70 20.65 5.92 -3.99
CA THR A 70 20.06 7.14 -4.57
C THR A 70 19.45 6.90 -5.95
N LEU A 71 19.99 5.98 -6.76
CA LEU A 71 19.37 5.58 -8.03
C LEU A 71 18.06 4.80 -7.83
N ARG A 72 17.99 3.87 -6.87
CA ARG A 72 16.74 3.18 -6.53
C ARG A 72 15.69 4.09 -5.92
N ALA A 73 16.12 5.10 -5.14
CA ALA A 73 15.22 6.15 -4.70
C ALA A 73 14.69 6.98 -5.88
N ARG A 74 15.50 7.16 -6.93
CA ARG A 74 15.15 7.86 -8.17
C ARG A 74 14.32 7.02 -9.16
N GLU A 75 14.40 5.69 -9.10
CA GLU A 75 13.50 4.76 -9.82
C GLU A 75 12.16 4.56 -9.09
N ARG A 76 12.14 4.75 -7.76
CA ARG A 76 10.89 4.87 -6.99
C ARG A 76 10.19 6.21 -7.20
N ASP A 77 10.93 7.23 -7.62
CA ASP A 77 10.31 8.38 -8.26
C ASP A 77 9.79 7.87 -9.60
N PRO A 78 8.46 7.83 -9.84
CA PRO A 78 7.94 7.47 -11.14
C PRO A 78 8.62 8.40 -12.15
N ALA A 79 9.41 7.81 -13.05
CA ALA A 79 10.14 8.54 -14.07
C ALA A 79 9.19 9.62 -14.63
N PRO A 80 9.59 10.91 -14.64
CA PRO A 80 8.68 11.99 -14.97
C PRO A 80 7.98 11.63 -16.26
N ALA A 81 6.67 11.42 -16.18
CA ALA A 81 5.88 10.94 -17.32
C ALA A 81 6.26 11.78 -18.54
N PRO A 82 6.50 11.14 -19.71
CA PRO A 82 7.04 11.82 -20.88
C PRO A 82 6.28 13.14 -21.09
N SER A 83 7.04 14.25 -21.14
CA SER A 83 6.53 15.64 -21.13
C SER A 83 5.57 15.98 -22.29
N ILE A 84 5.37 15.02 -23.19
CA ILE A 84 4.48 15.05 -24.34
C ILE A 84 3.00 14.95 -23.93
N LEU A 85 2.70 14.39 -22.74
CA LEU A 85 1.31 14.29 -22.29
C LEU A 85 0.77 15.63 -21.78
N PRO A 86 -0.44 16.04 -22.23
CA PRO A 86 -1.13 17.19 -21.65
C PRO A 86 -1.21 17.08 -20.11
N TRP A 87 -1.12 18.22 -19.42
CA TRP A 87 -1.04 18.25 -17.95
C TRP A 87 -2.22 17.56 -17.25
N TRP A 88 -3.42 17.60 -17.84
CA TRP A 88 -4.61 16.96 -17.30
C TRP A 88 -4.56 15.42 -17.39
N VAL A 89 -3.91 14.87 -18.43
CA VAL A 89 -3.65 13.42 -18.52
C VAL A 89 -2.68 13.00 -17.43
N ARG A 90 -1.63 13.79 -17.19
CA ARG A 90 -0.66 13.54 -16.11
C ARG A 90 -1.33 13.56 -14.74
N ALA A 91 -2.23 14.52 -14.49
CA ALA A 91 -3.00 14.57 -13.26
C ALA A 91 -3.92 13.35 -13.05
N ALA A 92 -4.41 12.71 -14.13
CA ALA A 92 -5.23 11.50 -14.02
C ALA A 92 -4.42 10.23 -13.68
N TYR A 93 -3.11 10.22 -13.94
CA TYR A 93 -2.23 9.11 -13.56
C TYR A 93 -1.68 9.24 -12.13
N ASP A 94 -1.79 10.42 -11.51
CA ASP A 94 -1.42 10.63 -10.12
C ASP A 94 -2.58 10.22 -9.20
N PRO A 95 -2.46 9.13 -8.41
CA PRO A 95 -3.51 8.68 -7.52
C PRO A 95 -3.88 9.74 -6.46
N ALA A 96 -2.93 10.60 -6.05
CA ALA A 96 -3.20 11.67 -5.11
C ALA A 96 -4.08 12.76 -5.74
N ALA A 97 -3.82 13.12 -6.99
CA ALA A 97 -4.62 14.11 -7.72
C ALA A 97 -6.04 13.59 -8.01
N VAL A 98 -6.20 12.31 -8.37
CA VAL A 98 -7.52 11.67 -8.54
C VAL A 98 -8.30 11.69 -7.23
N LEU A 99 -7.64 11.34 -6.11
CA LEU A 99 -8.29 11.32 -4.80
C LEU A 99 -8.66 12.73 -4.33
N ALA A 100 -7.80 13.72 -4.55
CA ALA A 100 -8.10 15.13 -4.27
C ALA A 100 -9.28 15.64 -5.11
N ALA A 101 -9.31 15.34 -6.42
CA ALA A 101 -10.40 15.72 -7.31
C ALA A 101 -11.72 15.05 -6.92
N ALA A 102 -11.71 13.75 -6.59
CA ALA A 102 -12.88 13.03 -6.10
C ALA A 102 -13.40 13.61 -4.78
N THR A 103 -12.49 13.96 -3.87
CA THR A 103 -12.86 14.59 -2.58
C THR A 103 -13.45 15.98 -2.80
N ALA A 104 -12.84 16.80 -3.67
CA ALA A 104 -13.35 18.12 -4.02
C ALA A 104 -14.73 18.04 -4.69
N ALA A 105 -14.94 17.08 -5.60
CA ALA A 105 -16.24 16.84 -6.22
C ALA A 105 -17.29 16.41 -5.20
N LEU A 106 -16.92 15.55 -4.24
CA LEU A 106 -17.81 15.12 -3.15
C LEU A 106 -18.21 16.29 -2.24
N VAL A 107 -17.25 17.16 -1.89
CA VAL A 107 -17.48 18.36 -1.10
C VAL A 107 -18.39 19.34 -1.84
N ALA A 108 -18.13 19.58 -3.12
CA ALA A 108 -18.97 20.44 -3.96
C ALA A 108 -20.41 19.89 -4.10
N TRP A 109 -20.54 18.57 -4.29
CA TRP A 109 -21.85 17.89 -4.36
C TRP A 109 -22.63 17.99 -3.05
N ARG A 110 -21.95 18.00 -1.90
CA ARG A 110 -22.56 18.06 -0.57
C ARG A 110 -22.53 19.44 0.08
N ILE A 111 -22.24 20.49 -0.68
CA ILE A 111 -22.00 21.82 -0.10
C ILE A 111 -23.22 22.38 0.63
N GLU A 112 -24.44 22.11 0.15
CA GLU A 112 -25.67 22.55 0.84
C GLU A 112 -25.86 21.88 2.21
N GLU A 113 -25.49 20.60 2.33
CA GLU A 113 -25.53 19.88 3.61
C GLU A 113 -24.44 20.37 4.56
N LEU A 114 -23.25 20.69 4.02
CA LEU A 114 -22.14 21.27 4.77
C LEU A 114 -22.45 22.68 5.29
N ILE A 115 -23.16 23.51 4.50
CA ILE A 115 -23.58 24.86 4.92
C ILE A 115 -24.60 24.82 6.07
N ARG A 116 -25.44 23.78 6.13
CA ARG A 116 -26.43 23.59 7.21
C ARG A 116 -25.87 22.88 8.45
N LEU A 117 -24.64 22.38 8.35
CA LEU A 117 -23.95 21.66 9.42
C LEU A 117 -23.71 22.51 10.69
N PRO A 118 -23.43 23.83 10.62
CA PRO A 118 -23.32 24.69 11.81
C PRO A 118 -24.65 24.81 12.56
N GLU A 119 -25.79 24.86 11.87
CA GLU A 119 -27.11 24.93 12.50
C GLU A 119 -27.45 23.61 13.21
N ALA A 120 -27.11 22.48 12.57
CA ALA A 120 -27.26 21.15 13.17
C ALA A 120 -26.33 20.94 14.37
N LEU A 121 -25.09 21.43 14.31
CA LEU A 121 -24.14 21.40 15.42
C LEU A 121 -24.59 22.33 16.56
N ALA A 122 -25.08 23.53 16.26
CA ALA A 122 -25.62 24.45 17.26
C ALA A 122 -26.84 23.86 17.98
N ALA A 123 -27.70 23.11 17.26
CA ALA A 123 -28.80 22.38 17.86
C ALA A 123 -28.35 21.14 18.68
N GLY A 124 -27.24 20.51 18.30
CA GLY A 124 -26.71 19.29 18.94
C GLY A 124 -25.77 19.51 20.13
N ILE A 125 -25.13 20.68 20.25
CA ILE A 125 -24.20 21.00 21.34
C ILE A 125 -24.95 21.33 22.66
N VAL A 126 -26.26 21.61 22.60
CA VAL A 126 -27.03 22.19 23.73
C VAL A 126 -27.63 21.19 24.74
N PRO A 127 -27.49 19.84 24.62
CA PRO A 127 -27.53 19.05 25.86
C PRO A 127 -26.56 17.86 25.86
N TRP A 128 -25.26 18.11 25.78
CA TRP A 128 -24.27 17.10 26.22
C TRP A 128 -24.38 16.78 27.73
N THR A 129 -24.99 17.67 28.52
CA THR A 129 -25.35 17.42 29.92
C THR A 129 -26.47 16.39 30.08
N GLY A 130 -27.28 16.14 29.04
CA GLY A 130 -28.30 15.08 29.00
C GLY A 130 -27.80 13.73 28.46
N GLY A 131 -26.59 13.66 27.89
CA GLY A 131 -26.03 12.46 27.27
C GLY A 131 -25.75 11.32 28.27
N LEU A 132 -25.35 11.66 29.50
CA LEU A 132 -25.16 10.66 30.56
C LEU A 132 -26.48 10.01 31.01
N ALA A 133 -27.60 10.74 30.96
CA ALA A 133 -28.93 10.21 31.27
C ALA A 133 -29.51 9.34 30.15
N ARG A 134 -29.02 9.47 28.90
CA ARG A 134 -29.43 8.61 27.78
C ARG A 134 -28.59 7.33 27.68
N LEU A 135 -27.33 7.36 28.13
CA LEU A 135 -26.51 6.15 28.25
C LEU A 135 -27.05 5.16 29.29
N SER A 136 -27.67 5.65 30.38
CA SER A 136 -28.37 4.78 31.35
C SER A 136 -29.67 4.20 30.78
N ALA A 137 -30.34 4.89 29.86
CA ALA A 137 -31.52 4.37 29.17
C ALA A 137 -31.19 3.29 28.13
N LEU A 138 -30.00 3.35 27.50
CA LEU A 138 -29.51 2.34 26.55
C LEU A 138 -29.16 0.98 27.20
N MET A 139 -28.97 0.93 28.51
CA MET A 139 -28.84 -0.34 29.26
C MET A 139 -30.19 -0.99 29.58
N SER A 140 -31.32 -0.41 29.15
CA SER A 140 -32.63 -1.03 29.28
C SER A 140 -33.04 -1.70 27.94
N PRO A 141 -32.94 -3.03 27.81
CA PRO A 141 -33.12 -3.73 26.52
C PRO A 141 -34.58 -3.82 26.04
N ALA A 142 -35.53 -3.08 26.61
CA ALA A 142 -36.95 -3.42 26.47
C ALA A 142 -37.78 -2.53 25.51
N ARG A 143 -37.27 -1.42 24.97
CA ARG A 143 -38.10 -0.54 24.12
C ARG A 143 -37.31 0.19 23.05
N GLN A 144 -37.10 -0.44 21.88
CA GLN A 144 -37.07 0.26 20.59
C GLN A 144 -36.95 -0.73 19.42
N ILE A 145 -37.96 -1.59 19.28
CA ILE A 145 -38.24 -2.30 18.02
C ILE A 145 -39.64 -1.85 17.59
N SER A 146 -39.74 -0.64 17.03
CA SER A 146 -40.86 -0.20 16.16
C SER A 146 -40.78 1.29 15.86
N SER A 147 -40.20 1.66 14.72
CA SER A 147 -40.80 2.59 13.75
C SER A 147 -39.82 2.82 12.60
N GLY A 148 -40.36 2.76 11.37
CA GLY A 148 -39.61 2.68 10.13
C GLY A 148 -38.76 3.91 9.82
N ALA A 149 -37.61 3.65 9.19
CA ALA A 149 -36.68 4.66 8.71
C ALA A 149 -37.12 5.19 7.34
N PRO A 150 -37.42 6.50 7.25
CA PRO A 150 -36.88 7.32 6.18
C PRO A 150 -36.21 8.54 6.80
N GLY A 151 -34.92 8.40 7.11
CA GLY A 151 -34.13 9.46 7.71
C GLY A 151 -33.19 8.91 8.76
N ALA A 152 -32.06 8.35 8.31
CA ALA A 152 -30.97 8.02 9.23
C ALA A 152 -30.61 9.27 10.04
N ASP A 153 -30.59 9.12 11.37
CA ASP A 153 -30.22 10.15 12.34
C ASP A 153 -28.94 10.87 11.86
N PRO A 154 -28.89 12.22 11.86
CA PRO A 154 -27.71 12.98 11.44
C PRO A 154 -26.42 12.54 12.15
N MET A 155 -26.49 12.05 13.40
CA MET A 155 -25.33 11.48 14.08
C MET A 155 -24.85 10.17 13.44
N VAL A 156 -25.76 9.31 12.98
CA VAL A 156 -25.41 8.08 12.25
C VAL A 156 -24.75 8.42 10.92
N LYS A 157 -25.23 9.46 10.22
CA LYS A 157 -24.60 9.94 8.98
C LYS A 157 -23.19 10.49 9.20
N LEU A 158 -22.98 11.27 10.27
CA LEU A 158 -21.66 11.78 10.64
C LEU A 158 -20.70 10.64 10.99
N ALA A 159 -21.16 9.67 11.80
CA ALA A 159 -20.37 8.50 12.15
C ALA A 159 -20.00 7.68 10.91
N LEU A 160 -20.93 7.52 9.95
CA LEU A 160 -20.67 6.83 8.69
C LEU A 160 -19.65 7.58 7.82
N LEU A 161 -19.73 8.91 7.77
CA LEU A 161 -18.79 9.76 7.02
C LEU A 161 -17.38 9.69 7.61
N VAL A 162 -17.25 9.81 8.93
CA VAL A 162 -15.96 9.68 9.62
C VAL A 162 -15.41 8.27 9.40
N ALA A 163 -16.23 7.23 9.56
CA ALA A 163 -15.81 5.85 9.31
C ALA A 163 -15.39 5.63 7.85
N ALA A 164 -16.10 6.20 6.88
CA ALA A 164 -15.75 6.11 5.46
C ALA A 164 -14.44 6.84 5.15
N VAL A 165 -14.22 8.03 5.70
CA VAL A 165 -12.95 8.78 5.55
C VAL A 165 -11.79 8.02 6.19
N THR A 166 -11.99 7.44 7.38
CA THR A 166 -10.97 6.63 8.04
C THR A 166 -10.68 5.35 7.25
N LEU A 167 -11.70 4.66 6.72
CA LEU A 167 -11.52 3.49 5.85
C LEU A 167 -10.82 3.84 4.53
N LEU A 168 -11.11 4.99 3.94
CA LEU A 168 -10.41 5.50 2.75
C LEU A 168 -8.94 5.81 3.07
N ALA A 169 -8.67 6.49 4.18
CA ALA A 169 -7.31 6.82 4.60
C ALA A 169 -6.49 5.56 4.89
N VAL A 170 -7.02 4.63 5.69
CA VAL A 170 -6.35 3.37 6.03
C VAL A 170 -6.27 2.44 4.82
N GLY A 171 -7.30 2.42 3.97
CA GLY A 171 -7.38 1.60 2.76
C GLY A 171 -6.50 2.09 1.61
N SER A 172 -6.16 3.39 1.57
CA SER A 172 -5.32 3.97 0.52
C SER A 172 -3.91 3.37 0.48
N VAL A 173 -3.30 3.10 1.63
CA VAL A 173 -1.93 2.56 1.75
C VAL A 173 -1.80 1.14 1.19
N PRO A 174 -2.63 0.15 1.57
CA PRO A 174 -2.55 -1.19 0.99
C PRO A 174 -2.97 -1.21 -0.48
N LEU A 175 -3.89 -0.35 -0.93
CA LEU A 175 -4.23 -0.21 -2.34
C LEU A 175 -3.04 0.31 -3.14
N TYR A 176 -2.37 1.35 -2.64
CA TYR A 176 -1.15 1.90 -3.24
C TYR A 176 -0.06 0.82 -3.38
N ARG A 177 0.22 0.07 -2.30
CA ARG A 177 1.18 -1.05 -2.32
C ARG A 177 0.76 -2.22 -3.22
N TRP A 178 -0.53 -2.41 -3.44
CA TRP A 178 -1.02 -3.43 -4.36
C TRP A 178 -0.83 -2.99 -5.81
N CYS A 179 -1.11 -1.72 -6.13
CA CYS A 179 -0.83 -1.13 -7.44
C CYS A 179 0.67 -1.15 -7.76
N GLU A 180 1.55 -0.81 -6.81
CA GLU A 180 3.01 -0.94 -6.98
C GLU A 180 3.42 -2.37 -7.37
N ARG A 181 2.89 -3.38 -6.66
CA ARG A 181 3.18 -4.78 -6.98
C ARG A 181 2.72 -5.22 -8.37
N ILE A 182 1.63 -4.65 -8.87
CA ILE A 182 1.15 -4.93 -10.24
C ILE A 182 2.03 -4.24 -11.27
N ALA A 183 2.45 -2.99 -11.01
CA ALA A 183 3.32 -2.22 -11.89
C ALA A 183 4.74 -2.83 -11.99
N GLU A 184 5.24 -3.42 -10.91
CA GLU A 184 6.51 -4.18 -10.89
C GLU A 184 6.39 -5.58 -11.52
N GLY A 185 5.20 -5.98 -11.96
CA GLY A 185 4.94 -7.26 -12.61
C GLY A 185 5.71 -7.43 -13.94
N PRO A 186 5.99 -8.68 -14.36
CA PRO A 186 6.99 -9.03 -15.38
C PRO A 186 6.70 -8.55 -16.82
N ILE A 187 5.60 -7.83 -17.06
CA ILE A 187 5.11 -7.47 -18.39
C ILE A 187 6.05 -6.46 -19.10
N HIS A 188 6.86 -5.70 -18.37
CA HIS A 188 7.75 -4.70 -18.96
C HIS A 188 9.17 -5.18 -19.34
N ARG A 189 9.57 -6.41 -19.00
CA ARG A 189 10.93 -6.91 -19.33
C ARG A 189 11.10 -7.45 -20.75
N GLU A 190 10.03 -7.80 -21.47
CA GLU A 190 10.16 -8.39 -22.81
C GLU A 190 10.27 -7.37 -23.96
N ILE A 191 9.98 -6.08 -23.73
CA ILE A 191 9.90 -5.09 -24.83
C ILE A 191 11.22 -4.33 -25.08
N VAL A 192 12.22 -4.44 -24.19
CA VAL A 192 13.48 -3.66 -24.30
C VAL A 192 14.64 -4.46 -24.95
N VAL A 193 14.39 -5.67 -25.45
CA VAL A 193 15.41 -6.48 -26.14
C VAL A 193 14.99 -6.75 -27.59
N ARG A 194 14.90 -5.71 -28.42
CA ARG A 194 15.00 -5.80 -29.88
C ARG A 194 15.60 -4.53 -30.46
#